data_AF-A0A524M8M5-F1
#
_entry.id   AF-A0A524M8M5-F1
#
_cell.length_a   1.000
_cell.length_b   1.000
_cell.length_c   1.000
_cell.angle_alpha   90.00
_cell.angle_beta   90.00
_cell.angle_gamma   90.00
#
_symmetry.space_group_name_H-M   'P 1'
#
loop_
_entity.id
_entity.type
_entity.pdbx_description
1 polymer ?
#
loop_
_entity_poly.entity_id
_entity_poly.type
_entity_poly.pdbx_seq_one_letter_code
_entity_poly.pdbx_strand_id
1 'polypeptide(L)'
;MSFGELLRSLRLRKNLTQAELAEQVGVSHVYISALERGAKPAPRLEIVTSLARCLGVDEDELWVSAQSEREERLRSRIQGQPTSRKSPKSQPPSSRSGFFNISAEIARLARSLDQSDVSENERQLLLAELQLLQKKLADKEATQ
;
A
#
# COMPACT_ATOMS: atom_id res chain seq x y z
N MET A 1 8.30 12.65 -18.12
CA MET A 1 8.02 11.27 -17.69
C MET A 1 7.99 11.27 -16.17
N SER A 2 6.95 10.72 -15.55
CA SER A 2 6.86 10.55 -14.09
C SER A 2 7.70 9.36 -13.60
N PHE A 3 7.99 9.29 -12.30
CA PHE A 3 8.70 8.15 -11.72
C PHE A 3 7.90 6.85 -11.93
N GLY A 4 6.57 6.90 -11.78
CA GLY A 4 5.69 5.75 -12.02
C GLY A 4 5.76 5.20 -13.45
N GLU A 5 5.77 6.10 -14.45
CA GLU A 5 5.94 5.73 -15.86
C GLU A 5 7.32 5.12 -16.12
N LEU A 6 8.38 5.72 -15.55
CA LEU A 6 9.75 5.20 -15.66
C LEU A 6 9.84 3.80 -15.06
N LEU A 7 9.32 3.61 -13.85
CA LEU A 7 9.28 2.33 -13.15
C LEU A 7 8.58 1.25 -13.99
N ARG A 8 7.41 1.57 -14.56
CA ARG A 8 6.68 0.66 -15.45
C ARG A 8 7.51 0.29 -16.67
N SER A 9 8.18 1.26 -17.30
CA SER A 9 9.01 1.01 -18.49
C SER A 9 10.18 0.07 -18.18
N LEU A 10 10.83 0.26 -17.03
CA LEU A 10 11.94 -0.57 -16.58
C LEU A 10 11.50 -2.00 -16.27
N ARG A 11 10.37 -2.15 -15.57
CA ARG A 11 9.79 -3.45 -15.27
C ARG A 11 9.48 -4.25 -16.54
N LEU A 12 8.85 -3.60 -17.53
CA LEU A 12 8.53 -4.25 -18.81
C LEU A 12 9.78 -4.62 -19.60
N ARG A 13 10.85 -3.80 -19.57
CA ARG A 13 12.15 -4.15 -20.18
C ARG A 13 12.79 -5.39 -19.55
N LYS A 14 12.51 -5.66 -18.28
CA LYS A 14 12.93 -6.88 -17.56
C LYS A 14 11.98 -8.06 -17.72
N ASN A 15 10.89 -7.91 -18.48
CA ASN A 15 9.82 -8.91 -18.61
C ASN A 15 9.22 -9.37 -17.28
N LEU A 16 9.20 -8.49 -16.27
CA LEU A 16 8.62 -8.79 -14.96
C LEU A 16 7.16 -8.36 -14.92
N THR A 17 6.31 -9.15 -14.28
CA THR A 17 5.00 -8.73 -13.81
C THR A 17 5.13 -7.80 -12.60
N GLN A 18 4.07 -7.04 -12.29
CA GLN A 18 4.06 -6.20 -11.08
C GLN A 18 4.19 -7.05 -9.81
N ALA A 19 3.69 -8.29 -9.82
CA ALA A 19 3.75 -9.19 -8.67
C ALA A 19 5.17 -9.73 -8.45
N GLU A 20 5.86 -10.15 -9.51
CA GLU A 20 7.25 -10.62 -9.43
C GLU A 20 8.19 -9.49 -8.98
N LEU A 21 8.04 -8.27 -9.51
CA LEU A 21 8.82 -7.12 -9.03
C LEU A 21 8.56 -6.84 -7.55
N ALA A 22 7.30 -6.93 -7.12
CA ALA A 22 6.94 -6.69 -5.72
C ALA A 22 7.56 -7.73 -4.78
N GLU A 23 7.53 -9.01 -5.18
CA GLU A 23 8.14 -10.11 -4.45
C GLU A 23 9.66 -9.94 -4.31
N GLN A 24 10.35 -9.64 -5.42
CA GLN A 24 11.80 -9.43 -5.41
C GLN A 24 12.24 -8.24 -4.55
N VAL A 25 11.41 -7.19 -4.48
CA VAL A 25 11.68 -5.97 -3.69
C VAL A 25 11.21 -6.12 -2.24
N GLY A 26 10.42 -7.13 -1.91
CA GLY A 26 9.86 -7.35 -0.57
C GLY A 26 8.71 -6.39 -0.22
N VAL A 27 7.92 -5.99 -1.21
CA VAL A 27 6.75 -5.09 -1.05
C VAL A 27 5.48 -5.71 -1.60
N SER A 28 4.33 -5.07 -1.38
CA SER A 28 3.06 -5.59 -1.92
C SER A 28 2.90 -5.28 -3.40
N HIS A 29 2.28 -6.20 -4.14
CA HIS A 29 1.86 -5.98 -5.54
C HIS A 29 1.05 -4.69 -5.72
N VAL A 30 0.10 -4.43 -4.79
CA VAL A 30 -0.72 -3.21 -4.80
C VAL A 30 0.14 -1.96 -4.67
N TYR A 31 1.24 -2.02 -3.92
CA TYR A 31 2.16 -0.90 -3.77
C TYR A 31 2.88 -0.58 -5.09
N ILE A 32 3.48 -1.58 -5.75
CA ILE A 32 4.08 -1.41 -7.10
C ILE A 32 3.06 -0.86 -8.08
N SER A 33 1.86 -1.44 -8.10
CA SER A 33 0.76 -1.00 -8.95
C SER A 33 0.35 0.47 -8.70
N ALA A 34 0.35 0.90 -7.44
CA ALA A 34 0.05 2.28 -7.07
C ALA A 34 1.18 3.26 -7.43
N LEU A 35 2.44 2.83 -7.33
CA LEU A 35 3.60 3.62 -7.77
C LEU A 35 3.56 3.83 -9.29
N GLU A 36 3.35 2.77 -10.07
CA GLU A 36 3.32 2.86 -11.55
C GLU A 36 2.20 3.76 -12.09
N ARG A 37 1.08 3.86 -11.37
CA ARG A 37 -0.04 4.76 -11.71
C ARG A 37 0.14 6.18 -11.17
N GLY A 38 1.17 6.45 -10.39
CA GLY A 38 1.36 7.73 -9.69
C GLY A 38 0.34 8.00 -8.58
N ALA A 39 -0.41 6.97 -8.15
CA ALA A 39 -1.38 7.07 -7.06
C ALA A 39 -0.69 7.16 -5.68
N LYS A 40 0.52 6.61 -5.57
CA LYS A 40 1.42 6.86 -4.43
C LYS A 40 2.64 7.67 -4.87
N PRO A 41 3.21 8.47 -3.95
CA PRO A 41 4.47 9.14 -4.22
C PRO A 41 5.62 8.17 -4.33
N ALA A 42 6.66 8.61 -5.05
CA ALA A 42 7.92 7.90 -5.14
C ALA A 42 8.44 7.52 -3.74
N PRO A 43 8.99 6.30 -3.58
CA PRO A 43 9.25 5.71 -2.28
C PRO A 43 10.53 6.29 -1.64
N ARG A 44 10.87 5.82 -0.42
CA ARG A 44 12.11 6.20 0.25
C ARG A 44 13.33 5.55 -0.40
N LEU A 45 14.52 6.10 -0.13
CA LEU A 45 15.79 5.65 -0.71
C LEU A 45 15.97 4.13 -0.64
N GLU A 46 15.74 3.53 0.54
CA GLU A 46 15.85 2.08 0.74
C GLU A 46 15.07 1.26 -0.30
N ILE A 47 13.83 1.66 -0.59
CA ILE A 47 12.98 0.98 -1.58
C ILE A 47 13.43 1.31 -3.01
N VAL A 48 13.88 2.55 -3.27
CA VAL A 48 14.42 2.93 -4.59
C VAL A 48 15.67 2.12 -4.92
N THR A 49 16.58 1.97 -3.96
CA THR A 49 17.76 1.11 -4.07
C THR A 49 17.38 -0.33 -4.37
N SER A 50 16.42 -0.92 -3.64
CA SER A 50 15.94 -2.28 -3.95
C SER A 50 15.34 -2.39 -5.35
N LEU A 51 14.52 -1.41 -5.76
CA LEU A 51 13.95 -1.36 -7.11
C LEU A 51 15.04 -1.28 -8.18
N ALA A 52 16.03 -0.40 -8.01
CA ALA A 52 17.14 -0.22 -8.94
C ALA A 52 17.94 -1.51 -9.11
N ARG A 53 18.26 -2.20 -8.01
CA ARG A 53 18.96 -3.50 -8.02
C ARG A 53 18.17 -4.57 -8.76
N CYS A 54 16.87 -4.74 -8.46
CA CYS A 54 16.02 -5.71 -9.16
C CYS A 54 15.88 -5.38 -10.66
N LEU A 55 15.79 -4.09 -11.00
CA LEU A 55 15.63 -3.63 -12.37
C LEU A 55 16.96 -3.50 -13.13
N GLY A 56 18.10 -3.74 -12.46
CA GLY A 56 19.43 -3.65 -13.05
C GLY A 56 19.74 -2.28 -13.63
N VAL A 57 19.35 -1.22 -12.93
CA VAL A 57 19.66 0.17 -13.28
C VAL A 57 20.48 0.82 -12.18
N ASP A 58 21.08 1.96 -12.52
CA ASP A 58 21.81 2.78 -11.58
C ASP A 58 20.88 3.32 -10.48
N GLU A 59 21.34 3.21 -9.22
CA GLU A 59 20.56 3.63 -8.06
C GLU A 59 20.35 5.16 -8.03
N ASP A 60 21.38 5.92 -8.42
CA ASP A 60 21.34 7.39 -8.42
C ASP A 60 20.42 7.91 -9.52
N GLU A 61 20.45 7.31 -10.71
CA GLU A 61 19.53 7.65 -11.81
C GLU A 61 18.06 7.50 -11.38
N LEU A 62 17.71 6.35 -10.78
CA LEU A 62 16.35 6.09 -10.33
C LEU A 62 15.97 7.01 -9.16
N TRP A 63 16.92 7.34 -8.28
CA TRP A 63 16.71 8.25 -7.16
C TRP A 63 16.47 9.71 -7.59
N VAL A 64 17.20 10.21 -8.60
CA VAL A 64 16.99 11.56 -9.14
C VAL A 64 15.56 11.71 -9.68
N SER A 65 15.04 10.68 -10.36
CA SER A 65 13.64 10.65 -10.80
C SER A 65 12.67 10.66 -9.62
N ALA A 66 12.93 9.85 -8.59
CA ALA A 66 12.11 9.78 -7.39
C ALA A 66 12.08 11.12 -6.61
N GLN A 67 13.22 11.79 -6.47
CA GLN A 67 13.33 13.09 -5.79
C GLN A 67 12.56 14.17 -6.52
N SER A 68 12.76 14.30 -7.83
CA SER A 68 12.04 15.27 -8.67
C SER A 68 10.52 15.15 -8.50
N GLU A 69 10.00 13.91 -8.48
CA GLU A 69 8.57 13.68 -8.28
C GLU A 69 8.07 14.04 -6.85
N ARG A 70 8.88 13.77 -5.81
CA ARG A 70 8.55 14.14 -4.43
C ARG A 70 8.54 15.65 -4.24
N GLU A 71 9.52 16.35 -4.80
CA GLU A 71 9.62 17.81 -4.77
C GLU A 71 8.45 18.46 -5.49
N GLU A 72 8.11 17.96 -6.69
CA GLU A 72 6.99 18.50 -7.46
C GLU A 72 5.67 18.35 -6.68
N ARG A 73 5.42 17.17 -6.10
CA ARG A 73 4.24 17.00 -5.23
C ARG A 73 4.25 17.91 -4.00
N LEU A 74 5.42 18.16 -3.40
CA LEU A 74 5.54 19.07 -2.27
C LEU A 74 5.22 20.50 -2.71
N ARG A 75 5.76 20.95 -3.85
CA ARG A 75 5.49 22.26 -4.44
C ARG A 75 3.99 22.43 -4.72
N SER A 76 3.34 21.46 -5.36
CA SER A 76 1.89 21.54 -5.64
C SER A 76 1.06 21.67 -4.36
N ARG A 77 1.46 20.98 -3.27
CA ARG A 77 0.79 21.06 -1.96
C ARG A 77 0.97 22.43 -1.31
N ILE A 78 2.18 22.99 -1.36
CA ILE A 78 2.46 24.32 -0.80
C ILE A 78 1.67 25.40 -1.57
N GLN A 79 1.55 25.25 -2.89
CA GLN A 79 0.83 26.19 -3.76
C GLN A 79 -0.70 26.02 -3.73
N GLY A 80 -1.24 25.14 -2.86
CA GLY A 80 -2.68 24.91 -2.74
C GLY A 80 -3.35 24.31 -3.98
N GLN A 81 -2.57 23.83 -4.95
CA GLN A 81 -3.13 23.16 -6.12
C GLN A 81 -3.61 21.76 -5.72
N PRO A 82 -4.87 21.39 -6.02
CA PRO A 82 -5.30 20.02 -5.85
C PRO A 82 -4.42 19.16 -6.76
N THR A 83 -3.70 18.20 -6.18
CA THR A 83 -2.98 17.17 -6.94
C THR A 83 -4.00 16.27 -7.64
N SER A 84 -4.64 16.79 -8.69
CA SER A 84 -5.76 16.17 -9.36
C SER A 84 -5.25 15.24 -10.45
N ARG A 85 -5.28 13.95 -10.14
CA ARG A 85 -6.01 13.01 -10.99
C ARG A 85 -6.99 12.27 -10.09
N LYS A 86 -8.13 12.91 -9.80
CA LYS A 86 -9.34 12.16 -9.45
C LYS A 86 -9.65 11.22 -10.61
N SER A 87 -9.58 9.91 -10.40
CA SER A 87 -10.16 8.94 -11.32
C SER A 87 -11.68 9.16 -11.37
N PRO A 88 -12.34 9.03 -12.55
CA PRO A 88 -13.79 8.99 -12.59
C PRO A 88 -14.29 7.75 -11.85
N LYS A 89 -15.32 7.93 -11.02
CA LYS A 89 -16.06 6.84 -10.38
C LYS A 89 -16.53 5.87 -11.46
N SER A 90 -15.91 4.71 -11.56
CA SER A 90 -16.40 3.59 -12.37
C SER A 90 -16.27 2.31 -11.55
N GLN A 91 -17.43 1.84 -11.09
CA GLN A 91 -17.73 0.54 -10.48
C GLN A 91 -17.08 0.20 -9.11
N PRO A 92 -17.81 -0.53 -8.25
CA PRO A 92 -17.34 -0.88 -6.92
C PRO A 92 -16.06 -1.71 -7.03
N PRO A 93 -15.03 -1.44 -6.21
CA PRO A 93 -13.86 -2.31 -6.15
C PRO A 93 -14.31 -3.68 -5.67
N SER A 94 -14.32 -4.65 -6.58
CA SER A 94 -14.36 -6.06 -6.21
C SER A 94 -13.20 -6.33 -5.25
N SER A 95 -13.56 -6.87 -4.10
CA SER A 95 -12.74 -7.28 -2.96
C SER A 95 -11.24 -7.37 -3.23
N ARG A 96 -10.50 -6.40 -2.70
CA ARG A 96 -9.26 -6.55 -1.91
C ARG A 96 -8.45 -5.27 -1.98
N SER A 97 -8.64 -4.39 -1.00
CA SER A 97 -7.63 -3.39 -0.61
C SER A 97 -7.97 -2.81 0.75
N GLY A 98 -7.18 -3.17 1.75
CA GLY A 98 -6.53 -2.22 2.68
C GLY A 98 -7.37 -1.30 3.55
N PHE A 99 -8.70 -1.36 3.52
CA PHE A 99 -9.49 -0.90 4.65
C PHE A 99 -9.35 -1.96 5.73
N PHE A 100 -9.12 -1.51 6.96
CA PHE A 100 -9.44 -2.31 8.13
C PHE A 100 -10.95 -2.55 8.06
N ASN A 101 -11.37 -3.62 7.37
CA ASN A 101 -12.74 -4.06 7.38
C ASN A 101 -12.94 -4.65 8.77
N ILE A 102 -13.48 -3.82 9.68
CA ILE A 102 -13.68 -4.17 11.09
C ILE A 102 -14.36 -5.53 11.19
N SER A 103 -15.32 -5.83 10.32
CA SER A 103 -15.98 -7.13 10.23
C SER A 103 -15.05 -8.28 9.79
N ALA A 104 -14.13 -8.04 8.86
CA ALA A 104 -13.15 -9.04 8.43
C ALA A 104 -12.06 -9.30 9.48
N GLU A 105 -11.65 -8.29 10.24
CA GLU A 105 -10.66 -8.46 11.32
C GLU A 105 -11.27 -9.15 12.54
N ILE A 106 -12.53 -8.83 12.90
CA ILE A 106 -13.28 -9.60 13.91
C ILE A 106 -13.35 -11.08 13.52
N ALA A 107 -13.65 -11.39 12.25
CA ALA A 107 -13.69 -12.77 11.75
C ALA A 107 -12.31 -13.46 11.71
N ARG A 108 -11.22 -12.69 11.68
CA ARG A 108 -9.85 -13.20 11.76
C ARG A 108 -9.47 -13.52 13.22
N LEU A 109 -9.71 -12.58 14.13
CA LEU A 109 -9.43 -12.74 15.57
C LEU A 109 -10.24 -13.90 16.17
N ALA A 110 -11.53 -14.01 15.80
CA ALA A 110 -12.38 -15.11 16.25
C ALA A 110 -11.84 -16.49 15.83
N ARG A 111 -11.27 -16.61 14.62
CA ARG A 111 -10.65 -17.87 14.14
C ARG A 111 -9.32 -18.17 14.80
N SER A 112 -8.57 -17.14 15.22
CA SER A 112 -7.32 -17.32 15.97
C SER A 112 -7.59 -17.83 17.37
N LEU A 113 -8.68 -17.40 18.01
CA LEU A 113 -9.11 -17.83 19.34
C LEU A 113 -9.59 -19.29 19.40
N ASP A 114 -9.89 -19.90 18.26
CA ASP A 114 -10.31 -21.30 18.13
C ASP A 114 -9.12 -22.28 18.03
N GLN A 115 -7.89 -21.76 17.95
CA GLN A 115 -6.69 -22.58 17.87
C GLN A 115 -6.23 -23.00 19.27
N SER A 116 -5.96 -24.30 19.44
CA SER A 116 -5.67 -24.95 20.73
C SER A 116 -4.36 -24.53 21.38
N ASP A 117 -3.45 -23.87 20.66
CA ASP A 117 -2.08 -23.55 21.09
C ASP A 117 -1.88 -22.08 21.53
N VAL A 118 -2.96 -21.30 21.66
CA VAL A 118 -2.84 -19.90 22.08
C VAL A 118 -2.66 -19.80 23.59
N SER A 119 -1.57 -19.15 24.02
CA SER A 119 -1.31 -18.92 25.45
C SER A 119 -2.42 -18.07 26.09
N GLU A 120 -2.67 -18.25 27.39
CA GLU A 120 -3.75 -17.55 28.09
C GLU A 120 -3.62 -16.02 28.01
N ASN A 121 -2.39 -15.50 28.04
CA ASN A 121 -2.10 -14.07 27.88
C ASN A 121 -2.41 -13.55 26.47
N GLU A 122 -2.06 -14.33 25.44
CA GLU A 122 -2.32 -13.98 24.05
C GLU A 122 -3.82 -14.06 23.74
N ARG A 123 -4.50 -15.05 24.30
CA ARG A 123 -5.95 -15.18 24.25
C ARG A 123 -6.64 -13.95 24.87
N GLN A 124 -6.16 -13.47 26.02
CA GLN A 124 -6.68 -12.26 26.66
C GLN A 124 -6.47 -11.01 25.78
N LEU A 125 -5.29 -10.88 25.15
CA LEU A 125 -5.00 -9.75 24.26
C LEU A 125 -5.92 -9.74 23.02
N LEU A 126 -6.08 -10.90 22.38
CA LEU A 126 -6.95 -11.07 21.21
C LEU A 126 -8.42 -10.80 21.53
N LEU A 127 -8.89 -11.21 22.72
CA LEU A 127 -10.24 -10.91 23.19
C LEU A 127 -10.45 -9.41 23.42
N ALA A 128 -9.50 -8.72 24.04
CA ALA A 128 -9.57 -7.28 24.26
C ALA A 128 -9.58 -6.50 22.93
N GLU A 129 -8.76 -6.93 21.97
CA GLU A 129 -8.75 -6.35 20.63
C GLU A 129 -10.09 -6.57 19.90
N LEU A 130 -10.64 -7.79 19.96
CA LEU A 130 -11.93 -8.12 19.37
C LEU A 130 -13.05 -7.25 19.95
N GLN A 131 -13.08 -7.03 21.26
CA GLN A 131 -14.07 -6.16 21.92
C GLN A 131 -13.97 -4.71 21.46
N LEU A 132 -12.74 -4.16 21.34
CA LEU A 132 -12.54 -2.79 20.86
C LEU A 132 -13.07 -2.62 19.43
N LEU A 133 -12.88 -3.64 18.59
CA LEU A 133 -13.35 -3.64 17.21
C LEU A 133 -14.87 -3.76 17.11
N GLN A 134 -15.50 -4.61 17.92
CA GLN A 134 -16.95 -4.70 18.01
C GLN A 134 -17.57 -3.37 18.44
N LYS A 135 -16.99 -2.69 19.44
CA LYS A 135 -17.44 -1.36 19.87
C LYS A 135 -17.33 -0.33 18.75
N LYS A 136 -16.20 -0.28 18.04
CA LYS A 136 -16.00 0.61 16.89
C LYS A 136 -16.99 0.33 15.75
N LEU A 137 -17.40 -0.92 15.57
CA LEU A 137 -18.42 -1.29 14.59
C LEU A 137 -19.80 -0.76 15.02
N ALA A 138 -20.19 -0.97 16.27
CA ALA A 138 -21.45 -0.49 16.81
C ALA A 138 -21.57 1.05 16.79
N ASP A 139 -20.51 1.76 17.18
CA ASP A 139 -20.46 3.24 17.14
C ASP A 139 -20.64 3.77 15.70
N LYS A 140 -20.09 3.05 14.71
CA LYS A 140 -20.20 3.39 13.30
C LYS A 140 -21.59 3.13 12.73
N GLU A 141 -22.25 2.05 13.16
CA GLU A 141 -23.63 1.72 12.76
C GLU A 141 -24.65 2.67 13.40
N ALA A 142 -24.39 3.20 14.59
CA ALA A 142 -25.25 4.18 15.26
C ALA A 142 -25.22 5.60 14.64
N THR A 143 -24.28 5.87 13.73
CA THR A 143 -24.10 7.19 13.11
C THR A 143 -24.63 7.23 11.65
N GLN A 144 -25.34 6.18 11.20
CA GLN A 144 -26.01 6.09 9.89
C GLN A 144 -27.53 6.05 10.06
#